data_AF-A0A1L9RM50-F1
#
_entry.id   AF-A0A1L9RM50-F1
#
_cell.length_a   1.000
_cell.length_b   1.000
_cell.length_c   1.000
_cell.angle_alpha   90.00
_cell.angle_beta   90.00
_cell.angle_gamma   90.00
#
_symmetry.space_group_name_H-M   'P 1'
#
loop_
_entity.id
_entity.type
_entity.pdbx_description
1 polymer ?
#
loop_
_entity_poly.entity_id
_entity_poly.type
_entity_poly.pdbx_seq_one_letter_code
_entity_poly.pdbx_strand_id
1 'polypeptide(L)'
;MSQKAIAVTAPKTANLVADRPRPALRDDYILVKNVSVALNPTDWKHIEFLAPPGVLIGCDYAGIVEEVGKDVKKPFKKGDRICGFAHGGNAVQPEDGTFAEYIAVKGDIQIQIPDNLSFQEAATLGVGISTVGQGLYQSLKLAWPTEPLKSPEPILIYGGSTATGSLAIQFAKLSGYTVLTTCSPRNFDFVKKLGADAVFDYNDPNAAAAIREYTKNNLKLVFDTISLESSVKFSDNALSTEGGDYSALLAVKLERENVKDRWTLGYTVVGEEFNYGEHVFPAKPEDKAFGEKFWATAQKLLAEGKVKVHPPKVGGEGLKGVLEGLQAMKEGKKVLVIGATSGIGKALSSKLIGHGVSIVIAGRRKENLEEFVQANGSDKVTTKVFDVMKLDDIPRFASEVIAENPDLDCVFVNSGIQRPFNFAEPETVDLDILDQELITNYTSAMALVPMMRCPNYGASKAALHHFILALRTQVSDGPGNVKVLEIYPPAVQTELHDTKHQPDLKDGHLIGMPLNEGEDQIPVGSAKDIFEAFEVKRQELYKGMTEMLSGLLKQFLR
;
A
#
# COMPACT_ATOMS: atom_id res chain seq x y z
N MET A 1 16.34 -36.11 -1.25
CA MET A 1 16.30 -35.29 -2.49
C MET A 1 16.41 -33.83 -2.08
N SER A 2 17.18 -33.01 -2.78
CA SER A 2 17.23 -31.56 -2.57
C SER A 2 16.13 -30.83 -3.35
N GLN A 3 15.94 -29.55 -3.04
CA GLN A 3 14.95 -28.66 -3.64
C GLN A 3 15.40 -27.20 -3.60
N LYS A 4 14.74 -26.36 -4.40
CA LYS A 4 14.88 -24.91 -4.32
C LYS A 4 14.03 -24.33 -3.20
N ALA A 5 14.57 -23.32 -2.52
CA ALA A 5 13.89 -22.64 -1.42
C ALA A 5 14.45 -21.24 -1.16
N ILE A 6 13.66 -20.36 -0.53
CA ILE A 6 14.14 -19.11 0.08
C ILE A 6 14.45 -19.37 1.55
N ALA A 7 15.73 -19.33 1.91
CA ALA A 7 16.19 -19.56 3.27
C ALA A 7 17.05 -18.39 3.76
N VAL A 8 17.05 -18.18 5.07
CA VAL A 8 17.96 -17.21 5.71
C VAL A 8 19.36 -17.80 5.66
N THR A 9 20.30 -17.16 4.97
CA THR A 9 21.68 -17.65 4.83
C THR A 9 22.66 -16.92 5.74
N ALA A 10 22.30 -15.71 6.17
CA ALA A 10 23.05 -14.90 7.12
C ALA A 10 22.05 -13.99 7.86
N PRO A 11 22.41 -13.41 9.02
CA PRO A 11 21.54 -12.45 9.70
C PRO A 11 21.06 -11.39 8.70
N LYS A 12 19.75 -11.08 8.72
CA LYS A 12 19.12 -10.08 7.83
C LYS A 12 19.14 -10.40 6.34
N THR A 13 19.54 -11.61 5.96
CA THR A 13 19.78 -11.97 4.56
C THR A 13 19.13 -13.30 4.22
N ALA A 14 18.19 -13.29 3.27
CA ALA A 14 17.61 -14.49 2.68
C ALA A 14 18.01 -14.62 1.21
N ASN A 15 18.29 -15.85 0.77
CA ASN A 15 18.68 -16.15 -0.60
C ASN A 15 17.89 -17.34 -1.15
N LEU A 16 17.79 -17.40 -2.48
CA LEU A 16 17.37 -18.59 -3.19
C LEU A 16 18.49 -19.64 -3.14
N VAL A 17 18.27 -20.71 -2.40
CA VAL A 17 19.15 -21.89 -2.33
C VAL A 17 18.61 -23.00 -3.23
N ALA A 18 19.48 -23.86 -3.75
CA ALA A 18 19.11 -24.92 -4.71
C ALA A 18 19.27 -26.36 -4.16
N ASP A 19 19.91 -26.49 -3.00
CA ASP A 19 20.35 -27.74 -2.40
C ASP A 19 19.69 -28.02 -1.03
N ARG A 20 18.64 -27.26 -0.68
CA ARG A 20 17.92 -27.48 0.58
C ARG A 20 17.29 -28.87 0.62
N PRO A 21 17.43 -29.66 1.69
CA PRO A 21 16.72 -30.92 1.82
C PRO A 21 15.19 -30.76 1.74
N ARG A 22 14.50 -31.77 1.23
CA ARG A 22 13.05 -31.87 1.41
C ARG A 22 12.73 -32.10 2.90
N PRO A 23 11.67 -31.47 3.43
CA PRO A 23 11.32 -31.64 4.84
C PRO A 23 10.90 -33.08 5.13
N ALA A 24 11.15 -33.53 6.36
CA ALA A 24 10.65 -34.81 6.81
C ALA A 24 9.14 -34.74 7.11
N LEU A 25 8.40 -35.79 6.76
CA LEU A 25 6.99 -35.89 7.13
C LEU A 25 6.87 -36.22 8.62
N ARG A 26 6.32 -35.28 9.39
CA ARG A 26 5.88 -35.52 10.78
C ARG A 26 4.50 -36.17 10.79
N ASP A 27 4.22 -36.91 11.87
CA ASP A 27 2.99 -37.72 11.98
C ASP A 27 1.71 -36.90 11.87
N ASP A 28 1.67 -35.66 12.33
CA ASP A 28 0.50 -34.77 12.30
C ASP A 28 0.63 -33.63 11.28
N TYR A 29 1.53 -33.81 10.30
CA TYR A 29 1.78 -32.87 9.20
C TYR A 29 1.39 -33.48 7.85
N ILE A 30 1.38 -32.62 6.83
CA ILE A 30 1.15 -32.98 5.44
C ILE A 30 2.36 -32.51 4.65
N LEU A 31 2.90 -33.39 3.80
CA LEU A 31 3.91 -33.02 2.80
C LEU A 31 3.20 -32.51 1.56
N VAL A 32 3.54 -31.30 1.13
CA VAL A 32 2.88 -30.61 0.02
C VAL A 32 3.89 -30.23 -1.03
N LYS A 33 3.55 -30.47 -2.31
CA LYS A 33 4.22 -29.87 -3.45
C LYS A 33 3.58 -28.53 -3.75
N ASN A 34 4.32 -27.44 -3.54
CA ASN A 34 3.81 -26.10 -3.73
C ASN A 34 3.53 -25.77 -5.20
N VAL A 35 2.50 -24.97 -5.42
CA VAL A 35 2.13 -24.40 -6.72
C VAL A 35 2.16 -22.87 -6.68
N SER A 36 1.72 -22.26 -5.57
CA SER A 36 1.73 -20.82 -5.37
C SER A 36 2.02 -20.48 -3.92
N VAL A 37 2.70 -19.37 -3.68
CA VAL A 37 2.96 -18.81 -2.36
C VAL A 37 2.53 -17.34 -2.35
N ALA A 38 2.16 -16.82 -1.20
CA ALA A 38 1.82 -15.41 -1.03
C ALA A 38 2.77 -14.75 -0.03
N LEU A 39 2.97 -13.45 -0.20
CA LEU A 39 3.91 -12.67 0.60
C LEU A 39 3.15 -11.88 1.66
N ASN A 40 3.69 -11.88 2.87
CA ASN A 40 3.16 -11.14 4.01
C ASN A 40 4.21 -10.19 4.59
N PRO A 41 3.82 -9.09 5.26
CA PRO A 41 4.76 -8.25 6.00
C PRO A 41 5.58 -9.02 7.04
N THR A 42 5.02 -10.09 7.61
CA THR A 42 5.74 -10.92 8.58
C THR A 42 6.94 -11.62 7.97
N ASP A 43 6.92 -11.96 6.68
CA ASP A 43 7.99 -12.73 6.03
C ASP A 43 9.29 -11.91 5.95
N TRP A 44 9.21 -10.65 5.49
CA TRP A 44 10.39 -9.78 5.46
C TRP A 44 10.81 -9.31 6.85
N LYS A 45 9.86 -9.11 7.77
CA LYS A 45 10.16 -8.74 9.17
C LYS A 45 10.90 -9.86 9.90
N HIS A 46 10.55 -11.12 9.64
CA HIS A 46 11.30 -12.25 10.18
C HIS A 46 12.73 -12.24 9.69
N ILE A 47 12.96 -12.09 8.38
CA ILE A 47 14.32 -11.99 7.80
C ILE A 47 15.11 -10.86 8.48
N GLU A 48 14.53 -9.67 8.58
CA GLU A 48 15.22 -8.48 9.07
C GLU A 48 15.50 -8.48 10.58
N PHE A 49 14.59 -9.04 11.39
CA PHE A 49 14.60 -8.81 12.84
C PHE A 49 14.67 -10.07 13.70
N LEU A 50 14.22 -11.24 13.23
CA LEU A 50 13.92 -12.38 14.11
C LEU A 50 14.59 -13.69 13.71
N ALA A 51 14.67 -13.99 12.42
CA ALA A 51 15.00 -15.31 11.91
C ALA A 51 16.52 -15.56 11.90
N PRO A 52 17.00 -16.66 12.52
CA PRO A 52 18.41 -17.02 12.46
C PRO A 52 18.78 -17.68 11.11
N PRO A 53 20.08 -17.72 10.73
CA PRO A 53 20.52 -18.48 9.56
C PRO A 53 20.09 -19.95 9.61
N GLY A 54 19.73 -20.50 8.45
CA GLY A 54 19.35 -21.90 8.24
C GLY A 54 17.84 -22.16 8.15
N VAL A 55 17.01 -21.23 8.62
CA VAL A 55 15.54 -21.40 8.61
C VAL A 55 14.91 -21.10 7.25
N LEU A 56 13.81 -21.80 6.95
CA LEU A 56 12.96 -21.53 5.79
C LEU A 56 12.02 -20.34 6.08
N ILE A 57 11.70 -19.54 5.07
CA ILE A 57 10.80 -18.38 5.18
C ILE A 57 9.46 -18.66 4.47
N GLY A 58 8.45 -17.85 4.75
CA GLY A 58 7.15 -17.85 4.08
C GLY A 58 6.06 -18.47 4.94
N CYS A 59 4.91 -17.80 5.01
CA CYS A 59 3.78 -18.28 5.79
C CYS A 59 2.66 -18.91 4.94
N ASP A 60 2.47 -18.42 3.72
CA ASP A 60 1.27 -18.70 2.95
C ASP A 60 1.56 -19.54 1.70
N TYR A 61 0.67 -20.47 1.39
CA TYR A 61 0.81 -21.37 0.25
C TYR A 61 -0.51 -21.90 -0.28
N ALA A 62 -0.44 -22.40 -1.52
CA ALA A 62 -1.39 -23.32 -2.11
C ALA A 62 -0.63 -24.37 -2.92
N GLY A 63 -1.00 -25.64 -2.78
CA GLY A 63 -0.25 -26.75 -3.35
C GLY A 63 -1.03 -28.06 -3.42
N ILE A 64 -0.32 -29.12 -3.77
CA ILE A 64 -0.86 -30.46 -3.95
C ILE A 64 -0.32 -31.37 -2.86
N VAL A 65 -1.19 -32.12 -2.18
CA VAL A 65 -0.80 -33.11 -1.19
C VAL A 65 0.05 -34.20 -1.84
N GLU A 66 1.25 -34.44 -1.30
CA GLU A 66 2.12 -35.53 -1.72
C GLU A 66 1.99 -36.74 -0.79
N GLU A 67 1.99 -36.48 0.52
CA GLU A 67 1.88 -37.48 1.59
C GLU A 67 1.18 -36.87 2.82
N VAL A 68 0.46 -37.70 3.58
CA VAL A 68 -0.31 -37.29 4.76
C VAL A 68 0.21 -38.07 5.96
N GLY A 69 0.56 -37.37 7.03
CA GLY A 69 0.98 -37.98 8.29
C GLY A 69 -0.16 -38.78 8.94
N LYS A 70 0.20 -39.84 9.66
CA LYS A 70 -0.74 -40.81 10.24
C LYS A 70 -1.71 -40.23 11.29
N ASP A 71 -1.34 -39.11 11.91
CA ASP A 71 -2.08 -38.46 12.98
C ASP A 71 -2.98 -37.31 12.52
N VAL A 72 -2.91 -36.91 11.24
CA VAL A 72 -3.84 -35.94 10.63
C VAL A 72 -5.26 -36.49 10.63
N LYS A 73 -6.23 -35.71 11.14
CA LYS A 73 -7.63 -36.15 11.30
C LYS A 73 -8.52 -35.77 10.13
N LYS A 74 -8.26 -34.64 9.47
CA LYS A 74 -8.96 -34.24 8.25
C LYS A 74 -8.69 -35.25 7.13
N PRO A 75 -9.68 -35.55 6.27
CA PRO A 75 -9.61 -36.63 5.27
C PRO A 75 -8.81 -36.24 4.01
N PHE A 76 -7.61 -35.68 4.20
CA PHE A 76 -6.70 -35.37 3.09
C PHE A 76 -6.15 -36.64 2.45
N LYS A 77 -5.91 -36.59 1.15
CA LYS A 77 -5.22 -37.65 0.41
C LYS A 77 -4.28 -37.07 -0.64
N LYS A 78 -3.30 -37.88 -1.07
CA LYS A 78 -2.39 -37.54 -2.16
C LYS A 78 -3.18 -37.05 -3.39
N GLY A 79 -2.73 -35.94 -3.97
CA GLY A 79 -3.36 -35.30 -5.13
C GLY A 79 -4.41 -34.25 -4.77
N ASP A 80 -4.84 -34.13 -3.51
CA ASP A 80 -5.75 -33.06 -3.11
C ASP A 80 -5.09 -31.68 -3.28
N ARG A 81 -5.89 -30.70 -3.74
CA ARG A 81 -5.52 -29.29 -3.80
C ARG A 81 -5.77 -28.67 -2.43
N ILE A 82 -4.75 -28.18 -1.76
CA ILE A 82 -4.88 -27.59 -0.41
C ILE A 82 -4.20 -26.23 -0.31
N CYS A 83 -4.67 -25.41 0.62
CA CYS A 83 -4.02 -24.17 1.01
C CYS A 83 -4.11 -23.97 2.53
N GLY A 84 -3.32 -23.02 3.02
CA GLY A 84 -3.40 -22.58 4.40
C GLY A 84 -2.13 -21.87 4.82
N PHE A 85 -1.68 -22.17 6.04
CA PHE A 85 -0.70 -21.38 6.78
C PHE A 85 0.37 -22.28 7.42
N ALA A 86 1.61 -21.79 7.45
CA ALA A 86 2.74 -22.34 8.19
C ALA A 86 3.51 -21.24 8.92
N HIS A 87 4.32 -21.63 9.91
CA HIS A 87 5.19 -20.70 10.63
C HIS A 87 6.54 -20.53 9.89
N GLY A 88 6.61 -19.59 8.95
CA GLY A 88 7.88 -19.22 8.31
C GLY A 88 8.82 -18.52 9.27
N GLY A 89 10.13 -18.81 9.18
CA GLY A 89 11.15 -18.22 10.07
C GLY A 89 11.26 -18.89 11.43
N ASN A 90 10.68 -20.09 11.61
CA ASN A 90 10.65 -20.79 12.87
C ASN A 90 12.05 -21.30 13.28
N ALA A 91 12.62 -20.73 14.34
CA ALA A 91 13.92 -21.13 14.87
C ALA A 91 13.91 -22.52 15.55
N VAL A 92 12.75 -22.94 16.08
CA VAL A 92 12.60 -24.22 16.80
C VAL A 92 12.45 -25.39 15.82
N GLN A 93 11.86 -25.14 14.66
CA GLN A 93 11.71 -26.10 13.55
C GLN A 93 12.18 -25.45 12.25
N PRO A 94 13.49 -25.48 11.93
CA PRO A 94 14.04 -24.76 10.78
C PRO A 94 13.48 -25.19 9.41
N GLU A 95 12.83 -26.35 9.34
CA GLU A 95 12.14 -26.86 8.14
C GLU A 95 10.79 -26.19 7.88
N ASP A 96 10.20 -25.52 8.87
CA ASP A 96 8.91 -24.83 8.72
C ASP A 96 9.05 -23.58 7.85
N GLY A 97 8.08 -23.39 6.95
CA GLY A 97 7.99 -22.27 6.04
C GLY A 97 7.44 -22.71 4.69
N THR A 98 7.00 -21.74 3.89
CA THR A 98 6.30 -22.03 2.64
C THR A 98 7.10 -21.71 1.39
N PHE A 99 8.19 -20.96 1.44
CA PHE A 99 8.93 -20.56 0.24
C PHE A 99 9.91 -21.64 -0.24
N ALA A 100 9.38 -22.84 -0.53
CA ALA A 100 10.11 -23.97 -1.12
C ALA A 100 9.21 -24.74 -2.10
N GLU A 101 9.80 -25.62 -2.90
CA GLU A 101 9.07 -26.49 -3.84
C GLU A 101 8.23 -27.56 -3.13
N TYR A 102 8.73 -28.08 -2.00
CA TYR A 102 8.11 -29.05 -1.11
C TYR A 102 8.18 -28.55 0.33
N ILE A 103 7.03 -28.53 0.99
CA ILE A 103 6.87 -27.97 2.33
C ILE A 103 6.13 -28.96 3.24
N ALA A 104 6.32 -28.83 4.55
CA ALA A 104 5.55 -29.57 5.55
C ALA A 104 4.65 -28.59 6.30
N VAL A 105 3.37 -28.92 6.42
CA VAL A 105 2.35 -28.04 7.05
C VAL A 105 1.50 -28.81 8.06
N LYS A 106 1.13 -28.16 9.17
CA LYS A 106 0.34 -28.77 10.24
C LYS A 106 -1.04 -29.14 9.73
N GLY A 107 -1.42 -30.43 9.74
CA GLY A 107 -2.50 -30.92 8.89
C GLY A 107 -3.88 -30.32 9.19
N ASP A 108 -4.34 -30.37 10.43
CA ASP A 108 -5.75 -30.11 10.76
C ASP A 108 -6.16 -28.63 10.73
N ILE A 109 -5.21 -27.72 10.50
CA ILE A 109 -5.46 -26.27 10.27
C ILE A 109 -5.32 -25.86 8.80
N GLN A 110 -5.20 -26.83 7.88
CA GLN A 110 -5.27 -26.59 6.43
C GLN A 110 -6.68 -26.83 5.89
N ILE A 111 -6.95 -26.37 4.67
CA ILE A 111 -8.22 -26.59 3.97
C ILE A 111 -7.99 -27.11 2.55
N GLN A 112 -8.96 -27.89 2.05
CA GLN A 112 -9.01 -28.15 0.61
C GLN A 112 -9.42 -26.87 -0.12
N ILE A 113 -8.75 -26.58 -1.24
CA ILE A 113 -9.07 -25.44 -2.09
C ILE A 113 -10.44 -25.70 -2.72
N PRO A 114 -11.45 -24.84 -2.47
CA PRO A 114 -12.73 -24.93 -3.16
C PRO A 114 -12.58 -24.86 -4.70
N ASP A 115 -13.46 -25.55 -5.43
CA ASP A 115 -13.37 -25.65 -6.90
C ASP A 115 -13.46 -24.29 -7.62
N ASN A 116 -14.08 -23.29 -6.98
CA ASN A 116 -14.21 -21.93 -7.48
C ASN A 116 -12.95 -21.06 -7.27
N LEU A 117 -11.88 -21.58 -6.68
CA LEU A 117 -10.63 -20.84 -6.45
C LEU A 117 -9.44 -21.46 -7.18
N SER A 118 -8.62 -20.60 -7.78
CA SER A 118 -7.30 -20.97 -8.30
C SER A 118 -6.27 -21.16 -7.17
N PHE A 119 -5.10 -21.73 -7.49
CA PHE A 119 -3.99 -21.83 -6.52
C PHE A 119 -3.49 -20.43 -6.11
N GLN A 120 -3.43 -19.49 -7.05
CA GLN A 120 -2.96 -18.13 -6.81
C GLN A 120 -3.90 -17.37 -5.87
N GLU A 121 -5.21 -17.50 -6.06
CA GLU A 121 -6.21 -16.94 -5.15
C GLU A 121 -6.16 -17.60 -3.78
N ALA A 122 -6.13 -18.94 -3.74
CA ALA A 122 -6.13 -19.69 -2.48
C ALA A 122 -4.87 -19.45 -1.64
N ALA A 123 -3.73 -19.20 -2.27
CA ALA A 123 -2.48 -18.88 -1.57
C ALA A 123 -2.59 -17.57 -0.75
N THR A 124 -3.50 -16.66 -1.09
CA THR A 124 -3.67 -15.39 -0.35
C THR A 124 -4.42 -15.52 0.98
N LEU A 125 -4.91 -16.72 1.31
CA LEU A 125 -5.80 -16.93 2.45
C LEU A 125 -5.06 -17.18 3.77
N GLY A 126 -3.83 -17.71 3.74
CA GLY A 126 -3.11 -18.28 4.90
C GLY A 126 -3.16 -17.43 6.17
N VAL A 127 -2.20 -16.53 6.35
CA VAL A 127 -2.11 -15.61 7.50
C VAL A 127 -3.43 -14.87 7.69
N GLY A 128 -4.06 -14.42 6.60
CA GLY A 128 -5.29 -13.63 6.64
C GLY A 128 -6.44 -14.31 7.38
N ILE A 129 -6.75 -15.57 7.06
CA ILE A 129 -7.83 -16.33 7.70
C ILE A 129 -7.51 -16.59 9.17
N SER A 130 -6.30 -17.06 9.49
CA SER A 130 -5.91 -17.28 10.90
C SER A 130 -6.03 -15.98 11.71
N THR A 131 -5.54 -14.87 11.16
CA THR A 131 -5.55 -13.55 11.79
C THR A 131 -6.97 -13.03 12.02
N VAL A 132 -7.87 -13.15 11.03
CA VAL A 132 -9.29 -12.78 11.20
C VAL A 132 -9.97 -13.66 12.24
N GLY A 133 -9.69 -14.97 12.22
CA GLY A 133 -10.18 -15.91 13.22
C GLY A 133 -9.84 -15.47 14.63
N GLN A 134 -8.55 -15.30 14.92
CA GLN A 134 -8.10 -14.91 16.25
C GLN A 134 -8.53 -13.49 16.61
N GLY A 135 -8.39 -12.52 15.69
CA GLY A 135 -8.70 -11.12 15.93
C GLY A 135 -10.18 -10.87 16.23
N LEU A 136 -11.07 -11.38 15.39
CA LEU A 136 -12.51 -11.17 15.57
C LEU A 136 -13.11 -12.09 16.63
N TYR A 137 -12.73 -13.37 16.65
CA TYR A 137 -13.48 -14.36 17.45
C TYR A 137 -12.75 -14.80 18.73
N GLN A 138 -11.42 -14.87 18.76
CA GLN A 138 -10.70 -15.14 20.02
C GLN A 138 -10.48 -13.87 20.85
N SER A 139 -10.12 -12.75 20.22
CA SER A 139 -9.77 -11.49 20.90
C SER A 139 -11.00 -10.63 21.17
N LEU A 140 -11.79 -10.30 20.15
CA LEU A 140 -12.99 -9.46 20.26
C LEU A 140 -14.28 -10.23 20.59
N LYS A 141 -14.24 -11.57 20.58
CA LYS A 141 -15.38 -12.44 20.96
C LYS A 141 -16.65 -12.22 20.14
N LEU A 142 -16.52 -11.95 18.84
CA LEU A 142 -17.67 -11.77 17.95
C LEU A 142 -18.55 -13.04 17.89
N ALA A 143 -19.84 -12.85 17.61
CA ALA A 143 -20.75 -13.94 17.23
C ALA A 143 -20.26 -14.65 15.96
N TRP A 144 -20.39 -15.97 15.87
CA TRP A 144 -19.88 -16.73 14.73
C TRP A 144 -20.72 -16.50 13.45
N PRO A 145 -20.15 -16.63 12.23
CA PRO A 145 -20.92 -16.54 10.99
C PRO A 145 -22.04 -17.57 10.86
N THR A 146 -21.95 -18.68 11.62
CA THR A 146 -22.98 -19.72 11.69
C THR A 146 -24.11 -19.40 12.65
N GLU A 147 -23.89 -18.45 13.56
CA GLU A 147 -24.83 -18.00 14.60
C GLU A 147 -24.79 -16.47 14.71
N PRO A 148 -25.20 -15.74 13.66
CA PRO A 148 -25.04 -14.29 13.61
C PRO A 148 -25.92 -13.56 14.63
N LEU A 149 -25.52 -12.34 14.98
CA LEU A 149 -26.32 -11.47 15.83
C LEU A 149 -27.70 -11.19 15.23
N LYS A 150 -28.73 -11.22 16.08
CA LYS A 150 -30.10 -10.82 15.71
C LYS A 150 -30.28 -9.30 15.72
N SER A 151 -29.55 -8.62 16.59
CA SER A 151 -29.53 -7.17 16.73
C SER A 151 -28.12 -6.67 16.41
N PRO A 152 -27.90 -6.02 15.26
CA PRO A 152 -26.56 -5.61 14.85
C PRO A 152 -25.93 -4.59 15.81
N GLU A 153 -24.69 -4.84 16.19
CA GLU A 153 -23.82 -3.89 16.91
C GLU A 153 -22.75 -3.34 15.96
N PRO A 154 -22.26 -2.10 16.17
CA PRO A 154 -21.22 -1.52 15.33
C PRO A 154 -19.84 -2.09 15.64
N ILE A 155 -19.07 -2.40 14.59
CA ILE A 155 -17.65 -2.72 14.65
C ILE A 155 -16.89 -1.87 13.64
N LEU A 156 -15.71 -1.38 14.03
CA LEU A 156 -14.78 -0.72 13.12
C LEU A 156 -13.69 -1.70 12.71
N ILE A 157 -13.58 -1.95 11.41
CA ILE A 157 -12.42 -2.61 10.80
C ILE A 157 -11.51 -1.51 10.25
N TYR A 158 -10.45 -1.14 10.96
CA TYR A 158 -9.52 -0.11 10.47
C TYR A 158 -8.60 -0.70 9.39
N GLY A 159 -8.49 -0.04 8.23
CA GLY A 159 -7.70 -0.50 7.09
C GLY A 159 -8.40 -1.53 6.19
N GLY A 160 -9.71 -1.37 5.96
CA GLY A 160 -10.56 -2.37 5.29
C GLY A 160 -10.17 -2.76 3.87
N SER A 161 -9.44 -1.90 3.14
CA SER A 161 -8.99 -2.21 1.78
C SER A 161 -7.72 -3.05 1.71
N THR A 162 -7.15 -3.47 2.85
CA THR A 162 -6.00 -4.38 2.90
C THR A 162 -6.43 -5.85 2.76
N ALA A 163 -5.47 -6.77 2.56
CA ALA A 163 -5.76 -8.20 2.47
C ALA A 163 -6.53 -8.70 3.71
N THR A 164 -5.99 -8.49 4.92
CA THR A 164 -6.65 -8.87 6.17
C THR A 164 -7.94 -8.09 6.41
N GLY A 165 -7.95 -6.77 6.19
CA GLY A 165 -9.14 -5.93 6.35
C GLY A 165 -10.32 -6.38 5.47
N SER A 166 -10.03 -6.76 4.23
CA SER A 166 -11.04 -7.19 3.27
C SER A 166 -11.70 -8.53 3.66
N LEU A 167 -10.95 -9.45 4.27
CA LEU A 167 -11.50 -10.66 4.87
C LEU A 167 -12.31 -10.31 6.13
N ALA A 168 -11.76 -9.48 7.02
CA ALA A 168 -12.41 -9.10 8.27
C ALA A 168 -13.79 -8.46 8.06
N ILE A 169 -13.95 -7.59 7.07
CA ILE A 169 -15.25 -6.99 6.70
C ILE A 169 -16.27 -8.08 6.41
N GLN A 170 -15.92 -9.04 5.55
CA GLN A 170 -16.84 -10.09 5.11
C GLN A 170 -17.25 -11.00 6.28
N PHE A 171 -16.29 -11.41 7.11
CA PHE A 171 -16.56 -12.24 8.28
C PHE A 171 -17.41 -11.52 9.33
N ALA A 172 -17.09 -10.25 9.66
CA ALA A 172 -17.90 -9.46 10.59
C ALA A 172 -19.32 -9.24 10.08
N LYS A 173 -19.48 -9.01 8.77
CA LYS A 173 -20.80 -8.85 8.15
C LYS A 173 -21.62 -10.12 8.21
N LEU A 174 -21.02 -11.28 7.89
CA LEU A 174 -21.66 -12.58 8.00
C LEU A 174 -22.02 -12.95 9.44
N SER A 175 -21.30 -12.40 10.42
CA SER A 175 -21.58 -12.50 11.85
C SER A 175 -22.72 -11.58 12.33
N GLY A 176 -23.32 -10.77 11.47
CA GLY A 176 -24.48 -9.93 11.78
C GLY A 176 -24.16 -8.55 12.35
N TYR A 177 -22.92 -8.07 12.24
CA TYR A 177 -22.52 -6.74 12.73
C TYR A 177 -22.83 -5.63 11.71
N THR A 178 -22.96 -4.39 12.20
CA THR A 178 -22.89 -3.19 11.37
C THR A 178 -21.41 -2.84 11.17
N VAL A 179 -20.90 -3.01 9.95
CA VAL A 179 -19.46 -2.93 9.68
C VAL A 179 -19.10 -1.53 9.20
N LEU A 180 -18.36 -0.80 10.03
CA LEU A 180 -17.70 0.45 9.65
C LEU A 180 -16.26 0.14 9.26
N THR A 181 -15.71 0.87 8.30
CA THR A 181 -14.30 0.68 7.92
C THR A 181 -13.63 1.96 7.44
N THR A 182 -12.30 1.95 7.41
CA THR A 182 -11.48 3.03 6.87
C THR A 182 -10.64 2.56 5.69
N CYS A 183 -10.54 3.41 4.66
CA CYS A 183 -9.62 3.25 3.53
C CYS A 183 -9.51 4.58 2.77
N SER A 184 -8.66 4.67 1.74
CA SER A 184 -8.68 5.84 0.85
C SER A 184 -9.94 5.84 -0.04
N PRO A 185 -10.49 7.00 -0.45
CA PRO A 185 -11.76 7.12 -1.19
C PRO A 185 -11.88 6.21 -2.41
N ARG A 186 -10.80 6.09 -3.20
CA ARG A 186 -10.72 5.20 -4.37
C ARG A 186 -11.08 3.73 -4.10
N ASN A 187 -11.04 3.28 -2.84
CA ASN A 187 -11.35 1.91 -2.44
C ASN A 187 -12.73 1.76 -1.79
N PHE A 188 -13.54 2.83 -1.68
CA PHE A 188 -14.83 2.80 -1.00
C PHE A 188 -15.79 1.80 -1.63
N ASP A 189 -15.91 1.80 -2.95
CA ASP A 189 -16.78 0.87 -3.67
C ASP A 189 -16.34 -0.58 -3.50
N PHE A 190 -15.04 -0.82 -3.42
CA PHE A 190 -14.50 -2.15 -3.18
C PHE A 190 -14.94 -2.66 -1.79
N VAL A 191 -14.71 -1.89 -0.72
CA VAL A 191 -15.04 -2.35 0.63
C VAL A 191 -16.55 -2.40 0.89
N LYS A 192 -17.36 -1.54 0.25
CA LYS A 192 -18.83 -1.64 0.27
C LYS A 192 -19.32 -2.93 -0.37
N LYS A 193 -18.75 -3.33 -1.52
CA LYS A 193 -19.05 -4.62 -2.17
C LYS A 193 -18.70 -5.83 -1.29
N LEU A 194 -17.78 -5.69 -0.35
CA LEU A 194 -17.44 -6.73 0.63
C LEU A 194 -18.38 -6.77 1.84
N GLY A 195 -19.23 -5.75 2.02
CA GLY A 195 -20.22 -5.71 3.09
C GLY A 195 -20.03 -4.61 4.13
N ALA A 196 -19.14 -3.64 3.90
CA ALA A 196 -19.06 -2.45 4.74
C ALA A 196 -20.35 -1.61 4.64
N ASP A 197 -20.95 -1.29 5.78
CA ASP A 197 -22.16 -0.47 5.90
C ASP A 197 -21.84 1.03 5.84
N ALA A 198 -20.68 1.44 6.38
CA ALA A 198 -20.16 2.80 6.27
C ALA A 198 -18.65 2.80 6.09
N VAL A 199 -18.14 3.76 5.32
CA VAL A 199 -16.73 3.86 4.95
C VAL A 199 -16.26 5.29 5.15
N PHE A 200 -15.10 5.46 5.78
CA PHE A 200 -14.53 6.75 6.14
C PHE A 200 -13.11 6.87 5.58
N ASP A 201 -12.73 8.05 5.10
CA ASP A 201 -11.35 8.31 4.70
C ASP A 201 -10.50 8.47 5.96
N TYR A 202 -9.51 7.61 6.15
CA TYR A 202 -8.60 7.73 7.30
C TYR A 202 -7.76 9.02 7.26
N ASN A 203 -7.67 9.69 6.10
CA ASN A 203 -6.97 10.96 5.97
C ASN A 203 -7.82 12.17 6.38
N ASP A 204 -9.14 12.01 6.48
CA ASP A 204 -10.01 13.08 6.97
C ASP A 204 -9.83 13.22 8.49
N PRO A 205 -9.36 14.39 8.99
CA PRO A 205 -9.15 14.60 10.42
C PRO A 205 -10.45 14.48 11.24
N ASN A 206 -11.62 14.60 10.61
CA ASN A 206 -12.92 14.48 11.27
C ASN A 206 -13.51 13.06 11.22
N ALA A 207 -12.91 12.14 10.46
CA ALA A 207 -13.49 10.81 10.24
C ALA A 207 -13.71 10.03 11.55
N ALA A 208 -12.78 10.10 12.49
CA ALA A 208 -12.92 9.43 13.79
C ALA A 208 -14.11 9.99 14.60
N ALA A 209 -14.28 11.31 14.61
CA ALA A 209 -15.43 11.97 15.24
C ALA A 209 -16.75 11.61 14.54
N ALA A 210 -16.75 11.58 13.20
CA ALA A 210 -17.89 11.18 12.39
C ALA A 210 -18.32 9.73 12.64
N ILE A 211 -17.37 8.81 12.85
CA ILE A 211 -17.65 7.43 13.26
C ILE A 211 -18.36 7.39 14.62
N ARG A 212 -17.86 8.16 15.59
CA ARG A 212 -18.45 8.23 16.93
C ARG A 212 -19.87 8.79 16.87
N GLU A 213 -20.10 9.83 16.06
CA GLU A 213 -21.42 10.41 15.82
C GLU A 213 -22.36 9.41 15.14
N TYR A 214 -21.90 8.78 14.05
CA TYR A 214 -22.66 7.77 13.30
C TYR A 214 -23.12 6.63 14.21
N THR A 215 -22.25 6.17 15.09
CA THR A 215 -22.55 5.10 16.05
C THR A 215 -23.28 5.59 17.30
N LYS A 216 -23.62 6.88 17.39
CA LYS A 216 -24.22 7.52 18.59
C LYS A 216 -23.43 7.21 19.86
N ASN A 217 -22.10 7.29 19.75
CA ASN A 217 -21.14 6.97 20.78
C ASN A 217 -21.18 5.51 21.26
N ASN A 218 -21.66 4.58 20.43
CA ASN A 218 -21.81 3.17 20.78
C ASN A 218 -20.81 2.23 20.08
N LEU A 219 -19.75 2.76 19.44
CA LEU A 219 -18.67 1.92 18.91
C LEU A 219 -17.87 1.30 20.05
N LYS A 220 -18.05 -0.01 20.31
CA LYS A 220 -17.34 -0.73 21.37
C LYS A 220 -16.26 -1.68 20.85
N LEU A 221 -16.24 -1.99 19.56
CA LEU A 221 -15.36 -3.00 18.97
C LEU A 221 -14.52 -2.38 17.85
N VAL A 222 -13.20 -2.52 17.94
CA VAL A 222 -12.27 -2.14 16.87
C VAL A 222 -11.31 -3.29 16.57
N PHE A 223 -11.21 -3.64 15.29
CA PHE A 223 -10.16 -4.49 14.75
C PHE A 223 -9.24 -3.67 13.84
N ASP A 224 -8.02 -3.40 14.31
CA ASP A 224 -7.02 -2.63 13.58
C ASP A 224 -6.10 -3.54 12.76
N THR A 225 -6.29 -3.52 11.44
CA THR A 225 -5.51 -4.32 10.50
C THR A 225 -4.21 -3.65 10.00
N ILE A 226 -3.90 -2.46 10.53
CA ILE A 226 -2.71 -1.65 10.19
C ILE A 226 -1.72 -1.62 11.36
N SER A 227 -2.20 -1.40 12.58
CA SER A 227 -1.42 -1.47 13.82
C SER A 227 -0.20 -0.54 13.85
N LEU A 228 -0.42 0.72 13.50
CA LEU A 228 0.53 1.82 13.63
C LEU A 228 0.05 2.79 14.72
N GLU A 229 0.93 3.63 15.24
CA GLU A 229 0.56 4.65 16.23
C GLU A 229 -0.58 5.56 15.73
N SER A 230 -0.55 5.92 14.44
CA SER A 230 -1.60 6.73 13.82
C SER A 230 -2.96 6.01 13.78
N SER A 231 -2.98 4.70 13.53
CA SER A 231 -4.22 3.91 13.50
C SER A 231 -4.75 3.64 14.91
N VAL A 232 -3.88 3.47 15.90
CA VAL A 232 -4.25 3.42 17.32
C VAL A 232 -4.93 4.72 17.73
N LYS A 233 -4.29 5.87 17.46
CA LYS A 233 -4.82 7.20 17.80
C LYS A 233 -6.16 7.46 17.11
N PHE A 234 -6.28 7.10 15.84
CA PHE A 234 -7.55 7.17 15.12
C PHE A 234 -8.62 6.31 15.79
N SER A 235 -8.28 5.07 16.12
CA SER A 235 -9.21 4.10 16.71
C SER A 235 -9.71 4.54 18.09
N ASP A 236 -8.83 5.08 18.95
CA ASP A 236 -9.25 5.68 20.23
C ASP A 236 -10.19 6.88 20.03
N ASN A 237 -9.87 7.74 19.06
CA ASN A 237 -10.72 8.86 18.68
C ASN A 237 -12.04 8.45 18.01
N ALA A 238 -12.20 7.20 17.58
CA ALA A 238 -13.45 6.68 17.03
C ALA A 238 -14.28 5.91 18.08
N LEU A 239 -13.61 5.21 19.01
CA LEU A 239 -14.23 4.40 20.07
C LEU A 239 -15.18 5.23 20.94
N SER A 240 -16.27 4.60 21.41
CA SER A 240 -17.18 5.16 22.42
C SER A 240 -16.41 5.77 23.59
N THR A 241 -16.84 6.91 24.13
CA THR A 241 -16.22 7.52 25.33
C THR A 241 -16.30 6.62 26.58
N GLU A 242 -17.25 5.69 26.63
CA GLU A 242 -17.43 4.83 27.81
C GLU A 242 -16.50 3.60 27.80
N GLY A 243 -15.74 3.38 26.73
CA GLY A 243 -14.79 2.27 26.63
C GLY A 243 -15.13 1.28 25.53
N GLY A 244 -14.34 0.22 25.43
CA GLY A 244 -14.51 -0.83 24.43
C GLY A 244 -13.34 -1.80 24.40
N ASP A 245 -13.33 -2.61 23.34
CA ASP A 245 -12.31 -3.61 23.07
C ASP A 245 -11.61 -3.26 21.75
N TYR A 246 -10.29 -3.25 21.81
CA TYR A 246 -9.41 -2.95 20.68
C TYR A 246 -8.49 -4.15 20.43
N SER A 247 -8.44 -4.62 19.20
CA SER A 247 -7.59 -5.74 18.79
C SER A 247 -6.76 -5.36 17.57
N ALA A 248 -5.45 -5.55 17.66
CA ALA A 248 -4.49 -5.21 16.61
C ALA A 248 -3.71 -6.44 16.08
N LEU A 249 -3.05 -6.29 14.93
CA LEU A 249 -2.19 -7.33 14.35
C LEU A 249 -0.76 -7.30 14.89
N LEU A 250 -0.34 -6.16 15.44
CA LEU A 250 0.98 -5.97 16.02
C LEU A 250 0.84 -5.51 17.47
N ALA A 251 1.90 -5.71 18.25
CA ALA A 251 1.99 -5.20 19.61
C ALA A 251 2.06 -3.67 19.59
N VAL A 252 0.90 -3.03 19.61
CA VAL A 252 0.70 -1.58 19.79
C VAL A 252 -0.26 -1.36 20.94
N LYS A 253 -0.07 -0.27 21.68
CA LYS A 253 -0.80 0.00 22.91
C LYS A 253 -1.75 1.18 22.74
N LEU A 254 -3.00 0.99 23.15
CA LEU A 254 -3.99 2.07 23.24
C LEU A 254 -4.08 2.53 24.71
N GLU A 255 -3.61 3.74 25.01
CA GLU A 255 -3.44 4.20 26.39
C GLU A 255 -4.71 4.83 26.98
N ARG A 256 -5.72 4.00 27.22
CA ARG A 256 -6.99 4.44 27.82
C ARG A 256 -7.56 3.39 28.77
N GLU A 257 -7.72 3.74 30.04
CA GLU A 257 -8.02 2.78 31.12
C GLU A 257 -9.29 1.95 30.91
N ASN A 258 -10.32 2.54 30.29
CA ASN A 258 -11.59 1.85 30.00
C ASN A 258 -11.63 1.16 28.64
N VAL A 259 -10.50 1.05 27.94
CA VAL A 259 -10.36 0.28 26.70
C VAL A 259 -9.46 -0.90 26.96
N LYS A 260 -9.92 -2.11 26.62
CA LYS A 260 -9.11 -3.31 26.73
C LYS A 260 -8.41 -3.56 25.40
N ASP A 261 -7.13 -3.25 25.30
CA ASP A 261 -6.33 -3.50 24.12
C ASP A 261 -5.69 -4.89 24.14
N ARG A 262 -5.65 -5.53 22.97
CA ARG A 262 -5.06 -6.85 22.71
C ARG A 262 -4.42 -6.85 21.33
N TRP A 263 -3.56 -7.83 21.08
CA TRP A 263 -3.00 -8.08 19.77
C TRP A 263 -2.99 -9.57 19.45
N THR A 264 -2.89 -9.89 18.16
CA THR A 264 -2.93 -11.27 17.65
C THR A 264 -1.56 -11.71 17.16
N LEU A 265 -1.14 -12.92 17.55
CA LEU A 265 0.03 -13.58 16.97
C LEU A 265 -0.39 -14.86 16.26
N GLY A 266 -0.49 -14.80 14.93
CA GLY A 266 -1.04 -15.87 14.08
C GLY A 266 -0.44 -17.26 14.33
N TYR A 267 0.84 -17.34 14.71
CA TYR A 267 1.56 -18.61 14.88
C TYR A 267 1.00 -19.50 15.99
N THR A 268 0.27 -18.95 16.97
CA THR A 268 -0.25 -19.78 18.08
C THR A 268 -1.32 -20.78 17.62
N VAL A 269 -1.97 -20.56 16.47
CA VAL A 269 -2.96 -21.51 15.91
C VAL A 269 -2.35 -22.84 15.48
N VAL A 270 -1.02 -22.93 15.36
CA VAL A 270 -0.32 -24.21 15.11
C VAL A 270 -0.39 -25.11 16.35
N GLY A 271 -0.53 -24.52 17.54
CA GLY A 271 -0.63 -25.23 18.82
C GLY A 271 0.70 -25.76 19.35
N GLU A 272 1.82 -25.30 18.82
CA GLU A 272 3.18 -25.71 19.19
C GLU A 272 3.95 -24.56 19.84
N GLU A 273 4.97 -24.89 20.60
CA GLU A 273 5.91 -23.92 21.14
C GLU A 273 6.77 -23.34 20.00
N PHE A 274 7.09 -22.05 20.09
CA PHE A 274 7.99 -21.40 19.14
C PHE A 274 8.71 -20.21 19.78
N ASN A 275 9.79 -19.77 19.11
CA ASN A 275 10.50 -18.55 19.49
C ASN A 275 10.08 -17.39 18.58
N TYR A 276 9.87 -16.21 19.18
CA TYR A 276 9.66 -14.95 18.47
C TYR A 276 10.72 -13.96 18.92
N GLY A 277 11.83 -13.92 18.17
CA GLY A 277 13.07 -13.32 18.65
C GLY A 277 13.58 -14.07 19.88
N GLU A 278 13.88 -13.36 20.95
CA GLU A 278 14.34 -13.95 22.21
C GLU A 278 13.20 -14.49 23.10
N HIS A 279 11.94 -14.25 22.73
CA HIS A 279 10.79 -14.64 23.54
C HIS A 279 10.30 -16.04 23.15
N VAL A 280 10.16 -16.92 24.15
CA VAL A 280 9.56 -18.25 23.98
C VAL A 280 8.04 -18.15 24.19
N PHE A 281 7.28 -18.56 23.18
CA PHE A 281 5.83 -18.68 23.23
C PHE A 281 5.46 -20.14 23.48
N PRO A 282 4.81 -20.47 24.61
CA PRO A 282 4.45 -21.85 24.91
C PRO A 282 3.40 -22.38 23.92
N ALA A 283 3.35 -23.70 23.78
CA ALA A 283 2.32 -24.39 23.02
C ALA A 283 0.91 -24.02 23.52
N LYS A 284 -0.01 -23.76 22.60
CA LYS A 284 -1.42 -23.42 22.89
C LYS A 284 -2.40 -24.36 22.18
N PRO A 285 -2.66 -25.56 22.73
CA PRO A 285 -3.62 -26.51 22.15
C PRO A 285 -5.03 -25.93 21.92
N GLU A 286 -5.45 -24.98 22.77
CA GLU A 286 -6.72 -24.28 22.65
C GLU A 286 -6.80 -23.38 21.41
N ASP A 287 -5.69 -22.75 21.02
CA ASP A 287 -5.62 -21.94 19.80
C ASP A 287 -5.63 -22.83 18.55
N LYS A 288 -5.01 -24.00 18.62
CA LYS A 288 -5.12 -25.03 17.57
C LYS A 288 -6.54 -25.53 17.41
N ALA A 289 -7.20 -25.92 18.49
CA ALA A 289 -8.59 -26.38 18.45
C ALA A 289 -9.54 -25.31 17.89
N PHE A 290 -9.30 -24.04 18.25
CA PHE A 290 -10.00 -22.91 17.63
C PHE A 290 -9.70 -22.81 16.12
N GLY A 291 -8.43 -22.86 15.73
CA GLY A 291 -7.98 -22.79 14.35
C GLY A 291 -8.59 -23.87 13.47
N GLU A 292 -8.63 -25.12 13.94
CA GLU A 292 -9.26 -26.25 13.23
C GLU A 292 -10.73 -25.96 12.90
N LYS A 293 -11.49 -25.46 13.88
CA LYS A 293 -12.90 -25.09 13.73
C LYS A 293 -13.07 -23.88 12.80
N PHE A 294 -12.25 -22.85 12.97
CA PHE A 294 -12.37 -21.62 12.19
C PHE A 294 -12.02 -21.84 10.71
N TRP A 295 -10.93 -22.56 10.42
CA TRP A 295 -10.55 -22.91 9.05
C TRP A 295 -11.60 -23.78 8.36
N ALA A 296 -12.22 -24.74 9.07
CA ALA A 296 -13.33 -25.51 8.52
C ALA A 296 -14.55 -24.62 8.18
N THR A 297 -14.83 -23.62 9.02
CA THR A 297 -15.89 -22.63 8.76
C THR A 297 -15.55 -21.76 7.54
N ALA A 298 -14.31 -21.28 7.46
CA ALA A 298 -13.82 -20.50 6.32
C ALA A 298 -13.90 -21.28 5.01
N GLN A 299 -13.48 -22.55 4.99
CA GLN A 299 -13.58 -23.42 3.81
C GLN A 299 -15.01 -23.48 3.27
N LYS A 300 -16.00 -23.67 4.15
CA LYS A 300 -17.41 -23.70 3.76
C LYS A 300 -17.87 -22.37 3.17
N LEU A 301 -17.53 -21.25 3.81
CA LEU A 301 -17.93 -19.91 3.34
C LEU A 301 -17.27 -19.52 2.00
N LEU A 302 -16.02 -19.94 1.77
CA LEU A 302 -15.32 -19.76 0.50
C LEU A 302 -15.94 -20.61 -0.62
N ALA A 303 -16.27 -21.87 -0.33
CA ALA A 303 -16.94 -22.76 -1.28
C ALA A 303 -18.35 -22.28 -1.65
N GLU A 304 -19.08 -21.69 -0.70
CA GLU A 304 -20.38 -21.05 -0.94
C GLU A 304 -20.27 -19.68 -1.64
N GLY A 305 -19.06 -19.15 -1.85
CA GLY A 305 -18.82 -17.83 -2.44
C GLY A 305 -19.26 -16.66 -1.56
N LYS A 306 -19.53 -16.90 -0.27
CA LYS A 306 -19.94 -15.89 0.72
C LYS A 306 -18.76 -15.07 1.22
N VAL A 307 -17.58 -15.67 1.25
CA VAL A 307 -16.30 -14.98 1.45
C VAL A 307 -15.53 -15.08 0.14
N LYS A 308 -14.95 -13.96 -0.28
CA LYS A 308 -14.11 -13.82 -1.47
C LYS A 308 -12.69 -13.45 -1.05
N VAL A 309 -11.73 -13.93 -1.83
CA VAL A 309 -10.32 -13.59 -1.65
C VAL A 309 -10.06 -12.10 -1.91
N HIS A 310 -9.00 -11.57 -1.30
CA HIS A 310 -8.47 -10.27 -1.70
C HIS A 310 -7.91 -10.37 -3.13
N PRO A 311 -8.10 -9.37 -4.02
CA PRO A 311 -7.59 -9.42 -5.38
C PRO A 311 -6.06 -9.68 -5.42
N PRO A 312 -5.60 -10.82 -5.96
CA PRO A 312 -4.18 -11.13 -6.00
C PRO A 312 -3.46 -10.37 -7.13
N LYS A 313 -2.20 -10.00 -6.90
CA LYS A 313 -1.25 -9.63 -7.95
C LYS A 313 -0.21 -10.74 -8.06
N VAL A 314 -0.25 -11.51 -9.15
CA VAL A 314 0.68 -12.62 -9.38
C VAL A 314 2.03 -12.08 -9.83
N GLY A 315 3.10 -12.46 -9.12
CA GLY A 315 4.49 -12.13 -9.46
C GLY A 315 5.08 -13.04 -10.55
N GLY A 316 6.22 -12.63 -11.10
CA GLY A 316 7.01 -13.42 -12.05
C GLY A 316 8.07 -14.31 -11.39
N GLU A 317 8.76 -15.13 -12.18
CA GLU A 317 9.99 -15.85 -11.82
C GLU A 317 9.93 -16.85 -10.64
N GLY A 318 8.74 -17.20 -10.16
CA GLY A 318 8.56 -18.21 -9.11
C GLY A 318 9.25 -17.81 -7.81
N LEU A 319 9.99 -18.75 -7.19
CA LEU A 319 10.70 -18.49 -5.93
C LEU A 319 11.73 -17.35 -6.04
N LYS A 320 12.33 -17.10 -7.20
CA LYS A 320 13.25 -15.97 -7.38
C LYS A 320 12.54 -14.63 -7.15
N GLY A 321 11.34 -14.47 -7.73
CA GLY A 321 10.53 -13.26 -7.58
C GLY A 321 10.00 -13.01 -6.17
N VAL A 322 10.06 -14.00 -5.27
CA VAL A 322 9.71 -13.81 -3.85
C VAL A 322 10.63 -12.79 -3.20
N LEU A 323 11.95 -12.85 -3.44
CA LEU A 323 12.91 -11.92 -2.84
C LEU A 323 12.65 -10.48 -3.28
N GLU A 324 12.37 -10.27 -4.57
CA GLU A 324 12.00 -8.97 -5.13
C GLU A 324 10.70 -8.44 -4.51
N GLY A 325 9.69 -9.30 -4.37
CA GLY A 325 8.41 -8.93 -3.74
C GLY A 325 8.54 -8.60 -2.25
N LEU A 326 9.38 -9.32 -1.51
CA LEU A 326 9.67 -9.02 -0.10
C LEU A 326 10.41 -7.69 0.04
N GLN A 327 11.37 -7.42 -0.84
CA GLN A 327 12.10 -6.15 -0.85
C GLN A 327 11.16 -4.98 -1.15
N ALA A 328 10.30 -5.11 -2.18
CA ALA A 328 9.32 -4.09 -2.53
C ALA A 328 8.30 -3.82 -1.38
N MET A 329 7.93 -4.84 -0.61
CA MET A 329 7.10 -4.64 0.59
C MET A 329 7.84 -3.95 1.74
N LYS A 330 9.15 -4.18 1.88
CA LYS A 330 9.98 -3.62 2.94
C LYS A 330 10.35 -2.15 2.68
N GLU A 331 10.80 -1.83 1.47
CA GLU A 331 11.31 -0.49 1.11
C GLU A 331 10.21 0.58 1.04
N GLY A 332 8.94 0.15 0.99
CA GLY A 332 7.85 1.06 0.70
C GLY A 332 8.04 1.67 -0.69
N LYS A 333 7.41 2.82 -0.96
CA LYS A 333 7.72 3.57 -2.17
C LYS A 333 8.84 4.56 -1.88
N LYS A 334 9.76 4.78 -2.84
CA LYS A 334 10.77 5.84 -2.80
C LYS A 334 10.51 6.91 -3.85
N VAL A 335 10.49 8.18 -3.45
CA VAL A 335 10.12 9.30 -4.33
C VAL A 335 11.19 10.40 -4.33
N LEU A 336 11.63 10.84 -5.50
CA LEU A 336 12.47 12.02 -5.66
C LEU A 336 11.59 13.25 -5.83
N VAL A 337 11.83 14.30 -5.04
CA VAL A 337 11.14 15.59 -5.18
C VAL A 337 12.17 16.69 -5.44
N ILE A 338 12.18 17.24 -6.66
CA ILE A 338 13.02 18.38 -7.06
C ILE A 338 12.24 19.66 -6.77
N GLY A 339 12.82 20.58 -6.00
CA GLY A 339 12.10 21.76 -5.50
C GLY A 339 11.28 21.46 -4.24
N ALA A 340 11.78 20.57 -3.40
CA ALA A 340 11.12 20.05 -2.20
C ALA A 340 11.19 20.97 -0.97
N THR A 341 11.96 22.05 -1.02
CA THR A 341 12.33 22.81 0.20
C THR A 341 11.44 24.01 0.50
N SER A 342 10.39 24.24 -0.29
CA SER A 342 9.43 25.33 -0.07
C SER A 342 8.06 25.02 -0.70
N GLY A 343 7.01 25.67 -0.22
CA GLY A 343 5.67 25.62 -0.80
C GLY A 343 5.14 24.20 -1.01
N ILE A 344 4.64 23.91 -2.22
CA ILE A 344 4.03 22.64 -2.59
C ILE A 344 5.00 21.47 -2.41
N GLY A 345 6.26 21.62 -2.83
CA GLY A 345 7.25 20.56 -2.72
C GLY A 345 7.56 20.19 -1.26
N LYS A 346 7.58 21.17 -0.35
CA LYS A 346 7.75 20.93 1.10
C LYS A 346 6.54 20.19 1.67
N ALA A 347 5.34 20.68 1.38
CA ALA A 347 4.10 20.05 1.87
C ALA A 347 3.91 18.63 1.33
N LEU A 348 4.15 18.41 0.03
CA LEU A 348 4.09 17.10 -0.61
C LEU A 348 5.10 16.14 0.01
N SER A 349 6.35 16.58 0.16
CA SER A 349 7.42 15.77 0.75
C SER A 349 7.07 15.33 2.17
N SER A 350 6.64 16.26 3.03
CA SER A 350 6.21 15.94 4.40
C SER A 350 5.00 15.00 4.44
N LYS A 351 4.04 15.17 3.53
CA LYS A 351 2.86 14.29 3.46
C LYS A 351 3.23 12.87 3.00
N LEU A 352 4.14 12.74 2.03
CA LEU A 352 4.67 11.45 1.58
C LEU A 352 5.38 10.71 2.73
N ILE A 353 6.22 11.42 3.50
CA ILE A 353 6.87 10.84 4.70
C ILE A 353 5.83 10.39 5.73
N GLY A 354 4.79 11.19 5.96
CA GLY A 354 3.66 10.83 6.83
C GLY A 354 2.93 9.55 6.40
N HIS A 355 3.02 9.18 5.13
CA HIS A 355 2.49 7.93 4.58
C HIS A 355 3.52 6.79 4.52
N GLY A 356 4.69 6.96 5.14
CA GLY A 356 5.75 5.95 5.17
C GLY A 356 6.53 5.82 3.86
N VAL A 357 6.45 6.81 2.97
CA VAL A 357 7.24 6.86 1.73
C VAL A 357 8.62 7.41 2.06
N SER A 358 9.66 6.71 1.60
CA SER A 358 11.03 7.23 1.65
C SER A 358 11.20 8.29 0.57
N ILE A 359 11.87 9.40 0.86
CA ILE A 359 12.02 10.47 -0.13
C ILE A 359 13.47 10.87 -0.33
N VAL A 360 13.80 11.17 -1.59
CA VAL A 360 15.00 11.93 -1.97
C VAL A 360 14.54 13.36 -2.24
N ILE A 361 15.07 14.35 -1.53
CA ILE A 361 14.73 15.75 -1.78
C ILE A 361 15.89 16.47 -2.46
N ALA A 362 15.58 17.27 -3.47
CA ALA A 362 16.56 18.05 -4.20
C ALA A 362 16.19 19.55 -4.19
N GLY A 363 17.20 20.39 -4.01
CA GLY A 363 17.02 21.84 -4.01
C GLY A 363 18.35 22.61 -3.96
N ARG A 364 18.29 23.89 -4.31
CA ARG A 364 19.46 24.77 -4.39
C ARG A 364 20.08 25.10 -3.04
N ARG A 365 19.23 25.35 -2.04
CA ARG A 365 19.62 25.86 -0.72
C ARG A 365 19.90 24.69 0.22
N LYS A 366 21.16 24.53 0.59
CA LYS A 366 21.59 23.44 1.48
C LYS A 366 20.96 23.58 2.87
N GLU A 367 20.87 24.79 3.39
CA GLU A 367 20.31 25.03 4.73
C GLU A 367 18.84 24.58 4.80
N ASN A 368 18.04 24.86 3.76
CA ASN A 368 16.65 24.43 3.73
C ASN A 368 16.49 22.91 3.59
N LEU A 369 17.44 22.21 2.95
CA LEU A 369 17.45 20.75 2.89
C LEU A 369 17.75 20.17 4.27
N GLU A 370 18.74 20.74 4.97
CA GLU A 370 19.12 20.34 6.33
C GLU A 370 17.97 20.60 7.33
N GLU A 371 17.31 21.77 7.25
CA GLU A 371 16.12 22.09 8.04
C GLU A 371 14.97 21.11 7.77
N PHE A 372 14.74 20.75 6.50
CA PHE A 372 13.71 19.78 6.14
C PHE A 372 14.00 18.39 6.75
N VAL A 373 15.25 17.93 6.70
CA VAL A 373 15.66 16.66 7.33
C VAL A 373 15.45 16.71 8.85
N GLN A 374 15.86 17.81 9.50
CA GLN A 374 15.65 17.98 10.94
C GLN A 374 14.17 17.93 11.32
N ALA A 375 13.29 18.50 10.50
CA ALA A 375 11.87 18.54 10.76
C ALA A 375 11.14 17.20 10.50
N ASN A 376 11.69 16.31 9.65
CA ASN A 376 10.96 15.12 9.18
C ASN A 376 11.69 13.77 9.43
N GLY A 377 12.89 13.79 10.02
CA GLY A 377 13.67 12.58 10.33
C GLY A 377 14.64 12.17 9.22
N SER A 378 15.86 11.78 9.58
CA SER A 378 16.93 11.41 8.65
C SER A 378 16.85 9.97 8.13
N ASP A 379 16.01 9.13 8.74
CA ASP A 379 15.81 7.73 8.37
C ASP A 379 15.01 7.55 7.07
N LYS A 380 14.20 8.56 6.70
CA LYS A 380 13.33 8.54 5.52
C LYS A 380 13.65 9.59 4.47
N VAL A 381 14.64 10.45 4.72
CA VAL A 381 14.97 11.59 3.86
C VAL A 381 16.45 11.57 3.49
N THR A 382 16.74 11.42 2.20
CA THR A 382 18.05 11.71 1.62
C THR A 382 18.00 13.03 0.86
N THR A 383 19.11 13.78 0.85
CA THR A 383 19.15 15.12 0.25
C THR A 383 20.18 15.21 -0.87
N LYS A 384 19.86 16.01 -1.89
CA LYS A 384 20.79 16.38 -2.96
C LYS A 384 20.75 17.88 -3.19
N VAL A 385 21.89 18.54 -2.99
CA VAL A 385 22.04 19.93 -3.41
C VAL A 385 22.09 19.92 -4.94
N PHE A 386 21.07 20.50 -5.55
CA PHE A 386 20.93 20.51 -7.00
C PHE A 386 20.28 21.82 -7.43
N ASP A 387 20.97 22.50 -8.34
CA ASP A 387 20.45 23.69 -8.98
C ASP A 387 19.94 23.34 -10.37
N VAL A 388 18.62 23.30 -10.50
CA VAL A 388 17.95 22.99 -11.76
C VAL A 388 18.34 23.98 -12.86
N MET A 389 18.82 25.18 -12.50
CA MET A 389 19.27 26.18 -13.47
C MET A 389 20.61 25.85 -14.13
N LYS A 390 21.40 24.93 -13.56
CA LYS A 390 22.66 24.46 -14.15
C LYS A 390 22.37 23.30 -15.09
N LEU A 391 21.99 23.62 -16.32
CA LEU A 391 21.52 22.62 -17.29
C LEU A 391 22.54 21.51 -17.58
N ASP A 392 23.83 21.86 -17.65
CA ASP A 392 24.91 20.90 -17.90
C ASP A 392 25.14 19.93 -16.73
N ASP A 393 24.68 20.27 -15.52
CA ASP A 393 24.76 19.41 -14.33
C ASP A 393 23.63 18.38 -14.28
N ILE A 394 22.55 18.53 -15.07
CA ILE A 394 21.38 17.64 -15.06
C ILE A 394 21.76 16.18 -15.36
N PRO A 395 22.52 15.85 -16.42
CA PRO A 395 22.86 14.46 -16.72
C PRO A 395 23.66 13.78 -15.59
N ARG A 396 24.58 14.55 -14.98
CA ARG A 396 25.37 14.10 -13.83
C ARG A 396 24.47 13.85 -12.62
N PHE A 397 23.62 14.82 -12.27
CA PHE A 397 22.66 14.71 -11.16
C PHE A 397 21.74 13.49 -11.33
N ALA A 398 21.17 13.31 -12.52
CA ALA A 398 20.31 12.16 -12.82
C ALA A 398 21.06 10.84 -12.66
N SER A 399 22.28 10.74 -13.19
CA SER A 399 23.11 9.53 -13.08
C SER A 399 23.48 9.20 -11.63
N GLU A 400 23.86 10.21 -10.84
CA GLU A 400 24.17 10.06 -9.41
C GLU A 400 22.93 9.61 -8.61
N VAL A 401 21.78 10.24 -8.83
CA VAL A 401 20.53 9.89 -8.12
C VAL A 401 20.08 8.48 -8.45
N ILE A 402 20.13 8.06 -9.72
CA ILE A 402 19.77 6.70 -10.15
C ILE A 402 20.75 5.67 -9.58
N ALA A 403 22.06 5.96 -9.60
CA ALA A 403 23.07 5.06 -9.06
C ALA A 403 22.94 4.87 -7.54
N GLU A 404 22.61 5.93 -6.81
CA GLU A 404 22.46 5.89 -5.36
C GLU A 404 21.06 5.42 -4.89
N ASN A 405 20.06 5.46 -5.78
CA ASN A 405 18.67 5.11 -5.48
C ASN A 405 18.09 4.27 -6.63
N PRO A 406 18.56 3.03 -6.82
CA PRO A 406 18.07 2.14 -7.89
C PRO A 406 16.60 1.71 -7.70
N ASP A 407 16.06 1.91 -6.50
CA ASP A 407 14.69 1.62 -6.06
C ASP A 407 13.74 2.83 -6.18
N LEU A 408 14.12 3.87 -6.92
CA LEU A 408 13.30 5.07 -7.08
C LEU A 408 12.01 4.79 -7.88
N ASP A 409 10.84 4.88 -7.23
CA ASP A 409 9.53 4.60 -7.85
C ASP A 409 8.92 5.79 -8.61
N CYS A 410 9.29 7.02 -8.24
CA CYS A 410 8.66 8.22 -8.76
C CYS A 410 9.56 9.45 -8.67
N VAL A 411 9.45 10.35 -9.65
CA VAL A 411 10.10 11.66 -9.66
C VAL A 411 9.04 12.77 -9.77
N PHE A 412 9.06 13.70 -8.82
CA PHE A 412 8.29 14.93 -8.84
C PHE A 412 9.21 16.11 -9.15
N VAL A 413 8.92 16.83 -10.24
CA VAL A 413 9.60 18.08 -10.60
C VAL A 413 8.72 19.25 -10.19
N ASN A 414 9.04 19.88 -9.05
CA ASN A 414 8.25 20.95 -8.42
C ASN A 414 8.97 22.31 -8.39
N SER A 415 10.24 22.40 -8.75
CA SER A 415 10.98 23.68 -8.76
C SER A 415 10.26 24.74 -9.60
N GLY A 416 10.06 25.93 -9.01
CA GLY A 416 9.55 27.09 -9.72
C GLY A 416 9.80 28.40 -8.98
N ILE A 417 9.88 29.51 -9.72
CA ILE A 417 9.96 30.89 -9.20
C ILE A 417 8.97 31.79 -9.95
N GLN A 418 8.49 32.88 -9.36
CA GLN A 418 7.59 33.83 -10.01
C GLN A 418 7.99 35.26 -9.67
N ARG A 419 8.06 36.14 -10.67
CA ARG A 419 8.40 37.56 -10.54
C ARG A 419 7.47 38.43 -11.40
N PRO A 420 7.10 39.63 -10.93
CA PRO A 420 6.31 40.55 -11.72
C PRO A 420 7.18 41.26 -12.77
N PHE A 421 6.64 41.49 -13.96
CA PHE A 421 7.29 42.27 -15.03
C PHE A 421 6.29 43.28 -15.61
N ASN A 422 6.66 44.56 -15.64
CA ASN A 422 5.87 45.62 -16.28
C ASN A 422 6.48 45.99 -17.63
N PHE A 423 6.06 45.30 -18.69
CA PHE A 423 6.57 45.55 -20.04
C PHE A 423 6.09 46.88 -20.66
N ALA A 424 5.18 47.62 -19.99
CA ALA A 424 4.85 48.99 -20.36
C ALA A 424 5.90 50.01 -19.87
N GLU A 425 6.78 49.60 -18.95
CA GLU A 425 7.92 50.35 -18.41
C GLU A 425 9.19 49.50 -18.56
N PRO A 426 9.72 49.33 -19.78
CA PRO A 426 10.79 48.37 -20.09
C PRO A 426 12.08 48.58 -19.29
N GLU A 427 12.34 49.81 -18.82
CA GLU A 427 13.45 50.14 -17.91
C GLU A 427 13.34 49.49 -16.52
N THR A 428 12.16 49.01 -16.13
CA THR A 428 11.91 48.29 -14.87
C THR A 428 12.04 46.77 -15.01
N VAL A 429 12.22 46.27 -16.24
CA VAL A 429 12.35 44.85 -16.53
C VAL A 429 13.81 44.42 -16.35
N ASP A 430 14.07 43.68 -15.29
CA ASP A 430 15.36 43.00 -15.08
C ASP A 430 15.40 41.72 -15.94
N LEU A 431 16.18 41.78 -17.02
CA LEU A 431 16.34 40.67 -17.97
C LEU A 431 17.05 39.47 -17.34
N ASP A 432 17.93 39.68 -16.35
CA ASP A 432 18.58 38.56 -15.65
C ASP A 432 17.55 37.81 -14.81
N ILE A 433 16.66 38.51 -14.12
CA ILE A 433 15.56 37.88 -13.35
C ILE A 433 14.56 37.18 -14.27
N LEU A 434 14.26 37.79 -15.42
CA LEU A 434 13.44 37.18 -16.47
C LEU A 434 14.06 35.87 -16.98
N ASP A 435 15.37 35.87 -17.27
CA ASP A 435 16.11 34.70 -17.71
C ASP A 435 16.17 33.63 -16.61
N GLN A 436 16.33 34.01 -15.34
CA GLN A 436 16.29 33.05 -14.24
C GLN A 436 14.93 32.36 -14.12
N GLU A 437 13.83 33.09 -14.31
CA GLU A 437 12.48 32.54 -14.28
C GLU A 437 12.23 31.62 -15.49
N LEU A 438 12.70 32.03 -16.67
CA LEU A 438 12.66 31.20 -17.87
C LEU A 438 13.54 29.94 -17.74
N ILE A 439 14.70 30.02 -17.12
CA ILE A 439 15.55 28.84 -16.94
C ILE A 439 14.94 27.88 -15.92
N THR A 440 14.49 28.40 -14.77
CA THR A 440 13.94 27.59 -13.67
C THR A 440 12.60 26.94 -14.03
N ASN A 441 11.71 27.67 -14.71
CA ASN A 441 10.36 27.19 -14.98
C ASN A 441 10.19 26.57 -16.37
N TYR A 442 11.09 26.88 -17.32
CA TYR A 442 10.92 26.54 -18.72
C TYR A 442 12.03 25.63 -19.27
N THR A 443 13.31 26.03 -19.32
CA THR A 443 14.35 25.20 -19.97
C THR A 443 14.84 24.04 -19.12
N SER A 444 14.96 24.23 -17.80
CA SER A 444 15.46 23.20 -16.88
C SER A 444 14.52 22.01 -16.69
N ALA A 445 13.22 22.28 -16.59
CA ALA A 445 12.20 21.25 -16.62
C ALA A 445 12.24 20.49 -17.95
N MET A 446 12.42 21.18 -19.09
CA MET A 446 12.52 20.55 -20.41
C MET A 446 13.78 19.70 -20.62
N ALA A 447 14.90 20.07 -19.98
CA ALA A 447 16.14 19.30 -19.98
C ALA A 447 16.05 18.03 -19.09
N LEU A 448 15.13 17.99 -18.13
CA LEU A 448 14.81 16.81 -17.32
C LEU A 448 13.67 15.97 -17.93
N VAL A 449 12.62 16.60 -18.49
CA VAL A 449 11.47 16.02 -19.23
C VAL A 449 10.79 17.11 -20.12
N PRO A 450 10.73 17.00 -21.46
CA PRO A 450 10.40 18.14 -22.36
C PRO A 450 8.89 18.44 -22.58
N MET A 451 8.43 19.72 -22.42
CA MET A 451 7.81 20.64 -23.46
C MET A 451 6.88 21.77 -22.95
N MET A 452 6.97 23.05 -23.46
CA MET A 452 6.12 23.92 -24.38
C MET A 452 4.63 24.42 -24.23
N ARG A 453 4.26 25.52 -23.52
CA ARG A 453 3.30 26.61 -24.01
C ARG A 453 2.21 27.52 -23.24
N CYS A 454 2.43 28.18 -22.09
CA CYS A 454 1.77 29.43 -21.55
C CYS A 454 2.47 30.60 -22.21
N PRO A 455 2.19 30.87 -23.45
CA PRO A 455 2.98 30.22 -24.49
C PRO A 455 4.32 29.53 -24.14
N ASN A 456 4.79 29.26 -22.89
CA ASN A 456 5.73 28.18 -22.45
C ASN A 456 5.30 27.25 -21.25
N TYR A 457 4.38 27.63 -20.34
CA TYR A 457 3.52 26.77 -19.45
C TYR A 457 2.10 26.19 -19.91
N GLY A 458 1.02 26.90 -20.26
CA GLY A 458 -0.30 26.45 -20.76
C GLY A 458 -0.40 25.52 -21.97
N ALA A 459 0.66 25.29 -22.74
CA ALA A 459 0.78 24.24 -23.73
C ALA A 459 1.91 23.29 -23.34
N SER A 460 2.66 23.56 -22.26
CA SER A 460 3.36 22.49 -21.56
C SER A 460 2.28 21.68 -20.89
N LYS A 461 1.28 22.35 -20.30
CA LYS A 461 0.01 21.77 -19.90
C LYS A 461 -0.78 21.20 -21.08
N ALA A 462 -1.04 21.91 -22.19
CA ALA A 462 -1.78 21.32 -23.31
C ALA A 462 -1.05 20.21 -24.12
N ALA A 463 0.28 20.23 -24.25
CA ALA A 463 1.10 19.21 -24.92
C ALA A 463 1.47 18.06 -23.99
N LEU A 464 1.72 18.29 -22.69
CA LEU A 464 1.77 17.23 -21.68
C LEU A 464 0.40 16.58 -21.56
N HIS A 465 -0.70 17.33 -21.56
CA HIS A 465 -2.06 16.79 -21.61
C HIS A 465 -2.28 15.97 -22.88
N HIS A 466 -1.90 16.47 -24.06
CA HIS A 466 -2.03 15.73 -25.33
C HIS A 466 -1.08 14.53 -25.43
N PHE A 467 0.15 14.65 -24.95
CA PHE A 467 1.10 13.56 -24.80
C PHE A 467 0.61 12.54 -23.79
N ILE A 468 0.02 12.94 -22.67
CA ILE A 468 -0.61 12.05 -21.69
C ILE A 468 -1.84 11.40 -22.31
N LEU A 469 -2.64 12.07 -23.14
CA LEU A 469 -3.73 11.45 -23.90
C LEU A 469 -3.19 10.43 -24.92
N ALA A 470 -2.16 10.77 -25.68
CA ALA A 470 -1.51 9.88 -26.65
C ALA A 470 -0.75 8.73 -25.96
N LEU A 471 -0.10 8.99 -24.82
CA LEU A 471 0.62 8.04 -23.99
C LEU A 471 -0.38 7.12 -23.28
N ARG A 472 -1.48 7.63 -22.71
CA ARG A 472 -2.60 6.82 -22.21
C ARG A 472 -3.11 5.89 -23.29
N THR A 473 -3.25 6.39 -24.52
CA THR A 473 -3.68 5.61 -25.69
C THR A 473 -2.63 4.58 -26.13
N GLN A 474 -1.33 4.90 -26.04
CA GLN A 474 -0.24 3.97 -26.38
C GLN A 474 0.00 2.91 -25.29
N VAL A 475 -0.14 3.28 -24.01
CA VAL A 475 0.08 2.39 -22.86
C VAL A 475 -1.17 1.60 -22.47
N SER A 476 -2.37 1.98 -22.94
CA SER A 476 -3.59 1.15 -22.82
C SER A 476 -3.48 -0.15 -23.61
N ASP A 477 -2.70 -0.14 -24.69
CA ASP A 477 -2.52 -1.26 -25.62
C ASP A 477 -1.13 -1.93 -25.48
N GLY A 478 -0.26 -1.41 -24.60
CA GLY A 478 1.11 -1.91 -24.39
C GLY A 478 1.23 -3.00 -23.32
N PRO A 479 2.34 -3.76 -23.27
CA PRO A 479 2.55 -4.78 -22.24
C PRO A 479 2.88 -4.13 -20.89
N GLY A 480 1.87 -4.02 -20.01
CA GLY A 480 2.02 -3.50 -18.65
C GLY A 480 0.71 -2.91 -18.10
N ASN A 481 0.67 -2.63 -16.79
CA ASN A 481 -0.51 -2.07 -16.12
C ASN A 481 -0.25 -0.62 -15.66
N VAL A 482 0.29 0.21 -16.57
CA VAL A 482 0.72 1.59 -16.29
C VAL A 482 -0.46 2.55 -16.44
N LYS A 483 -0.76 3.32 -15.39
CA LYS A 483 -1.78 4.38 -15.41
C LYS A 483 -1.11 5.75 -15.39
N VAL A 484 -1.51 6.62 -16.30
CA VAL A 484 -0.99 7.99 -16.40
C VAL A 484 -2.07 8.96 -15.94
N LEU A 485 -1.82 9.72 -14.87
CA LEU A 485 -2.79 10.63 -14.24
C LEU A 485 -2.31 12.09 -14.40
N GLU A 486 -3.25 13.04 -14.44
CA GLU A 486 -2.93 14.46 -14.59
C GLU A 486 -3.75 15.31 -13.61
N ILE A 487 -3.06 16.12 -12.81
CA ILE A 487 -3.69 16.95 -11.78
C ILE A 487 -3.66 18.42 -12.21
N TYR A 488 -4.81 19.11 -12.11
CA TYR A 488 -5.00 20.52 -12.50
C TYR A 488 -5.30 21.39 -11.25
N PRO A 489 -4.29 21.79 -10.46
CA PRO A 489 -4.53 22.51 -9.21
C PRO A 489 -4.95 23.98 -9.45
N PRO A 490 -5.82 24.56 -8.61
CA PRO A 490 -6.15 25.99 -8.61
C PRO A 490 -5.04 26.84 -7.95
N ALA A 491 -5.20 28.18 -7.93
CA ALA A 491 -4.37 29.06 -7.13
C ALA A 491 -4.51 28.68 -5.64
N VAL A 492 -3.39 28.47 -4.95
CA VAL A 492 -3.36 28.02 -3.54
C VAL A 492 -2.45 28.92 -2.70
N GLN A 493 -2.79 29.07 -1.43
CA GLN A 493 -2.04 29.93 -0.50
C GLN A 493 -0.61 29.39 -0.32
N THR A 494 0.38 30.17 -0.76
CA THR A 494 1.80 29.80 -0.68
C THR A 494 2.66 31.05 -0.49
N GLU A 495 3.92 30.85 -0.08
CA GLU A 495 4.97 31.88 0.02
C GLU A 495 5.33 32.53 -1.33
N LEU A 496 4.71 32.09 -2.44
CA LEU A 496 4.99 32.55 -3.80
C LEU A 496 4.65 34.03 -4.01
N HIS A 497 3.72 34.58 -3.21
CA HIS A 497 3.21 35.95 -3.28
C HIS A 497 3.63 36.76 -2.03
N ASP A 498 4.93 36.81 -1.75
CA ASP A 498 5.45 37.59 -0.62
C ASP A 498 5.77 39.05 -1.00
N THR A 499 5.78 39.93 0.00
CA THR A 499 6.10 41.37 -0.14
C THR A 499 7.57 41.63 -0.47
N LYS A 500 8.44 40.62 -0.33
CA LYS A 500 9.87 40.73 -0.63
C LYS A 500 10.14 40.61 -2.13
N HIS A 501 9.36 39.81 -2.84
CA HIS A 501 9.53 39.52 -4.26
C HIS A 501 8.41 40.11 -5.14
N GLN A 502 7.27 40.49 -4.54
CA GLN A 502 6.16 41.21 -5.16
C GLN A 502 5.76 42.39 -4.24
N PRO A 503 6.56 43.47 -4.19
CA PRO A 503 6.40 44.57 -3.21
C PRO A 503 5.12 45.39 -3.41
N ASP A 504 4.49 45.25 -4.56
CA ASP A 504 3.19 45.80 -4.93
C ASP A 504 2.00 45.03 -4.31
N LEU A 505 2.22 43.81 -3.81
CA LEU A 505 1.19 42.94 -3.24
C LEU A 505 1.16 42.99 -1.71
N LYS A 506 0.08 43.54 -1.15
CA LYS A 506 -0.20 43.48 0.29
C LYS A 506 -0.89 42.15 0.63
N ASP A 507 -0.36 41.42 1.62
CA ASP A 507 -0.91 40.14 2.12
C ASP A 507 -1.02 39.03 1.04
N GLY A 508 -0.14 39.04 0.03
CA GLY A 508 -0.23 38.15 -1.14
C GLY A 508 -0.20 36.65 -0.82
N HIS A 509 0.42 36.23 0.29
CA HIS A 509 0.42 34.84 0.77
C HIS A 509 -0.99 34.26 1.04
N LEU A 510 -2.01 35.11 1.16
CA LEU A 510 -3.41 34.71 1.32
C LEU A 510 -4.14 34.46 -0.01
N ILE A 511 -3.49 34.73 -1.15
CA ILE A 511 -4.06 34.54 -2.50
C ILE A 511 -4.15 33.04 -2.81
N GLY A 512 -5.34 32.60 -3.21
CA GLY A 512 -5.63 31.20 -3.53
C GLY A 512 -6.39 30.47 -2.42
N MET A 513 -6.80 29.23 -2.68
CA MET A 513 -7.51 28.40 -1.72
C MET A 513 -6.57 27.59 -0.80
N PRO A 514 -7.06 27.12 0.36
CA PRO A 514 -6.36 26.14 1.19
C PRO A 514 -6.20 24.78 0.48
N LEU A 515 -5.08 24.08 0.73
CA LEU A 515 -4.68 22.85 0.03
C LEU A 515 -5.43 21.59 0.51
N ASN A 516 -6.64 21.32 0.00
CA ASN A 516 -7.35 20.06 0.25
C ASN A 516 -7.86 19.38 -1.07
N GLU A 517 -7.51 18.09 -1.21
CA GLU A 517 -8.07 16.99 -2.03
C GLU A 517 -8.14 17.02 -3.59
N GLY A 518 -7.99 15.84 -4.22
CA GLY A 518 -8.59 15.52 -5.54
C GLY A 518 -7.88 14.51 -6.50
N GLU A 519 -8.71 13.74 -7.23
CA GLU A 519 -8.53 12.59 -8.17
C GLU A 519 -8.05 12.90 -9.63
N ASP A 520 -8.28 11.95 -10.58
CA ASP A 520 -7.56 11.70 -11.86
C ASP A 520 -7.53 12.83 -12.91
N GLN A 521 -8.57 13.68 -12.99
CA GLN A 521 -8.61 15.02 -13.62
C GLN A 521 -9.77 15.77 -12.94
N ILE A 522 -9.50 16.41 -11.79
CA ILE A 522 -10.53 17.19 -11.08
C ILE A 522 -10.35 18.67 -11.36
N PRO A 523 -11.28 19.30 -12.12
CA PRO A 523 -11.35 20.75 -12.15
C PRO A 523 -12.05 21.25 -10.87
N VAL A 524 -11.37 22.12 -10.12
CA VAL A 524 -11.86 22.65 -8.83
C VAL A 524 -12.09 24.15 -8.93
N GLY A 525 -13.17 24.66 -8.32
CA GLY A 525 -13.47 26.09 -8.30
C GLY A 525 -13.83 26.65 -9.68
N SER A 526 -13.42 27.89 -9.97
CA SER A 526 -13.73 28.59 -11.24
C SER A 526 -13.13 27.93 -12.49
N ALA A 527 -12.20 27.00 -12.34
CA ALA A 527 -11.67 26.20 -13.46
C ALA A 527 -12.68 25.16 -13.97
N LYS A 528 -13.69 24.79 -13.15
CA LYS A 528 -14.73 23.82 -13.51
C LYS A 528 -15.56 24.28 -14.69
N ASP A 529 -16.00 25.53 -14.69
CA ASP A 529 -16.87 26.06 -15.74
C ASP A 529 -16.17 26.08 -17.10
N ILE A 530 -14.87 26.41 -17.12
CA ILE A 530 -14.05 26.43 -18.34
C ILE A 530 -13.74 25.00 -18.82
N PHE A 531 -13.43 24.08 -17.89
CA PHE A 531 -13.19 22.67 -18.21
C PHE A 531 -14.43 22.02 -18.81
N GLU A 532 -15.60 22.22 -18.21
CA GLU A 532 -16.87 21.68 -18.70
C GLU A 532 -17.30 22.29 -20.05
N ALA A 533 -17.10 23.60 -20.25
CA ALA A 533 -17.53 24.28 -21.47
C ALA A 533 -16.66 23.98 -22.70
N PHE A 534 -15.36 23.74 -22.52
CA PHE A 534 -14.41 23.64 -23.63
C PHE A 534 -13.72 22.27 -23.72
N GLU A 535 -13.23 21.74 -22.60
CA GLU A 535 -12.34 20.58 -22.62
C GLU A 535 -13.09 19.28 -22.95
N VAL A 536 -14.31 19.12 -22.44
CA VAL A 536 -15.19 17.98 -22.77
C VAL A 536 -15.43 17.90 -24.28
N LYS A 537 -15.75 19.02 -24.93
CA LYS A 537 -16.03 19.07 -26.37
C LYS A 537 -14.79 18.77 -27.20
N ARG A 538 -13.63 19.24 -26.75
CA ARG A 538 -12.35 19.00 -27.42
C ARG A 538 -11.93 17.53 -27.35
N GLN A 539 -12.16 16.86 -26.22
CA GLN A 539 -11.89 15.43 -26.05
C GLN A 539 -12.80 14.56 -26.93
N GLU A 540 -14.09 14.90 -27.07
CA GLU A 540 -14.99 14.24 -28.01
C GLU A 540 -14.44 14.29 -29.45
N LEU A 541 -14.01 15.48 -29.89
CA LEU A 541 -13.47 15.69 -31.24
C LEU A 541 -12.14 14.96 -31.45
N TYR A 542 -11.26 14.97 -30.45
CA TYR A 542 -9.99 14.24 -30.50
C TYR A 542 -10.21 12.73 -30.59
N LYS A 543 -11.15 12.19 -29.82
CA LYS A 543 -11.50 10.77 -29.87
C LYS A 543 -12.05 10.39 -31.25
N GLY A 544 -12.97 11.19 -31.80
CA GLY A 544 -13.51 10.97 -33.15
C GLY A 544 -12.43 11.03 -34.24
N MET A 545 -11.49 11.97 -34.14
CA MET A 545 -10.37 12.07 -35.08
C MET A 545 -9.37 10.92 -34.95
N THR A 546 -9.13 10.42 -33.73
CA THR A 546 -8.24 9.28 -33.45
C THR A 546 -8.85 7.97 -33.94
N GLU A 547 -10.16 7.77 -33.76
CA GLU A 547 -10.88 6.61 -34.32
C GLU A 547 -10.82 6.62 -35.86
N MET A 548 -11.01 7.79 -36.48
CA MET A 548 -10.89 7.99 -37.93
C MET A 548 -9.46 7.71 -38.44
N LEU A 549 -8.44 8.28 -37.79
CA LEU A 549 -7.03 8.10 -38.18
C LEU A 549 -6.53 6.67 -37.94
N SER A 550 -6.94 6.02 -36.85
CA SER A 550 -6.62 4.61 -36.57
C SER A 550 -7.27 3.67 -37.58
N GLY A 551 -8.49 3.96 -38.04
CA GLY A 551 -9.15 3.26 -39.14
C GLY A 551 -8.49 3.45 -40.51
N LEU A 552 -7.92 4.64 -40.75
CA LEU A 552 -7.18 4.97 -41.97
C LEU A 552 -5.77 4.33 -41.98
N LEU A 553 -5.06 4.40 -40.85
CA LEU A 553 -3.71 3.85 -40.67
C LEU A 553 -3.66 2.32 -40.76
N LYS A 554 -4.71 1.62 -40.34
CA LYS A 554 -4.85 0.15 -40.53
C LYS A 554 -4.77 -0.31 -41.99
N GLN A 555 -4.94 0.59 -42.95
CA GLN A 555 -4.87 0.30 -44.39
C GLN A 555 -3.46 0.46 -44.96
N PHE A 556 -2.55 1.10 -44.21
CA PHE A 556 -1.19 1.45 -44.64
C PHE A 556 -0.09 0.89 -43.73
N LEU A 557 -0.46 0.28 -42.61
CA LEU A 557 0.44 -0.46 -41.74
C LEU A 557 0.33 -1.95 -42.10
N ARG A 558 1.47 -2.65 -42.20
CA ARG A 558 1.52 -4.11 -42.42
C ARG A 558 1.07 -4.88 -41.19
#